data_AF-X7ZWQ6-F1
#
_entry.id   AF-X7ZWQ6-F1
#
_cell.length_a   1.000
_cell.length_b   1.000
_cell.length_c   1.000
_cell.angle_alpha   90.00
_cell.angle_beta   90.00
_cell.angle_gamma   90.00
#
_symmetry.space_group_name_H-M   'P 1'
#
loop_
_entity.id
_entity.type
_entity.pdbx_description
1 polymer ?
#
loop_
_entity_poly.entity_id
_entity_poly.type
_entity_poly.pdbx_seq_one_letter_code
_entity_poly.pdbx_strand_id
1 'polypeptide(L)'
;MPGWGLQIALCSDMAVVSERATFRVPELFRGIADTYYSQMLARTIGPVRTRDLMFTGRVLTAREALDWGMVARVVPHHELLESAREVLAQCCRTAPAARASIKASLDNYVGLFDRIGMQSSLTGPEAGRDFAPSRRSVHPNGSMPT
;
A
#
# COMPACT_ATOMS: atom_id res chain seq x y z
N MET A 1 -6.49 2.61 12.73
CA MET A 1 -5.18 1.94 12.57
C MET A 1 -4.36 2.69 11.52
N PRO A 2 -3.37 3.51 11.91
CA PRO A 2 -2.49 4.20 10.97
C PRO A 2 -1.43 3.22 10.44
N GLY A 3 -1.36 3.01 9.12
CA GLY A 3 -0.35 2.18 8.46
C GLY A 3 -0.78 1.64 7.10
N TRP A 4 -2.00 1.11 7.00
CA TRP A 4 -2.49 0.46 5.79
C TRP A 4 -3.01 1.43 4.71
N GLY A 5 -3.29 2.68 5.06
CA GLY A 5 -3.84 3.66 4.12
C GLY A 5 -2.91 3.96 2.94
N LEU A 6 -1.59 3.88 3.15
CA LEU A 6 -0.62 4.04 2.06
C LEU A 6 -0.63 2.82 1.13
N GLN A 7 -0.64 1.61 1.68
CA GLN A 7 -0.72 0.39 0.87
C GLN A 7 -2.00 0.37 0.02
N ILE A 8 -3.14 0.72 0.62
CA ILE A 8 -4.41 0.79 -0.12
C ILE A 8 -4.32 1.82 -1.25
N ALA A 9 -3.75 3.00 -0.99
CA ALA A 9 -3.56 4.02 -2.02
C ALA A 9 -2.64 3.53 -3.16
N LEU A 10 -1.54 2.83 -2.84
CA LEU A 10 -0.61 2.26 -3.83
C LEU A 10 -1.23 1.12 -4.65
N CYS A 11 -2.11 0.32 -4.05
CA CYS A 11 -2.83 -0.75 -4.74
C CYS A 11 -4.02 -0.25 -5.58
N SER A 12 -4.43 1.01 -5.40
CA SER A 12 -5.58 1.58 -6.10
C SER A 12 -5.16 2.12 -7.47
N ASP A 13 -6.01 1.94 -8.48
CA ASP A 13 -5.83 2.58 -9.79
C ASP A 13 -5.79 4.11 -9.70
N MET A 14 -6.61 4.65 -8.80
CA MET A 14 -6.71 6.07 -8.53
C MET A 14 -7.01 6.29 -7.05
N ALA A 15 -6.42 7.33 -6.48
CA ALA A 15 -6.70 7.79 -5.14
C ALA A 15 -7.01 9.29 -5.14
N VAL A 16 -8.12 9.65 -4.48
CA VAL A 16 -8.39 11.04 -4.06
C VAL A 16 -8.10 11.11 -2.58
N VAL A 17 -7.29 12.08 -2.19
CA VAL A 17 -6.76 12.15 -0.83
C VAL A 17 -7.22 13.44 -0.18
N SER A 18 -7.66 13.35 1.07
CA SER A 18 -7.96 14.56 1.86
C SER A 18 -6.66 15.25 2.25
N GLU A 19 -6.63 16.59 2.28
CA GLU A 19 -5.48 17.38 2.76
C GLU A 19 -5.01 17.00 4.17
N ARG A 20 -5.90 16.46 5.01
CA ARG A 20 -5.61 15.96 6.37
C ARG A 20 -4.94 14.58 6.39
N ALA A 21 -4.80 13.91 5.25
CA ALA A 21 -4.25 12.57 5.21
C ALA A 21 -2.75 12.56 5.51
N THR A 22 -2.32 11.50 6.16
CA THR A 22 -0.92 11.25 6.51
C THR A 22 -0.55 9.83 6.15
N PHE A 23 0.62 9.65 5.55
CA PHE A 23 1.17 8.37 5.13
C PHE A 23 2.46 8.06 5.88
N ARG A 24 2.79 6.77 6.05
CA ARG A 24 4.04 6.29 6.67
C ARG A 24 4.26 4.82 6.32
N VAL A 25 5.52 4.37 6.38
CA VAL A 25 5.93 2.96 6.21
C VAL A 25 6.67 2.50 7.48
N PRO A 26 5.96 2.13 8.56
CA PRO A 26 6.56 1.81 9.85
C PRO A 26 6.99 0.35 10.03
N GLU A 27 7.03 -0.45 8.96
CA GLU A 27 7.25 -1.89 8.99
C GLU A 27 8.63 -2.27 9.57
N LEU A 28 9.66 -1.46 9.33
CA LEU A 28 10.99 -1.69 9.89
C LEU A 28 11.03 -1.56 11.41
N PHE A 29 10.16 -0.74 12.03
CA PHE A 29 10.05 -0.72 13.50
C PHE A 29 9.55 -2.04 14.09
N ARG A 30 8.98 -2.92 13.26
CA ARG A 30 8.50 -4.24 13.63
C ARG A 30 9.41 -5.37 13.14
N GLY A 31 10.60 -5.05 12.62
CA GLY A 31 11.52 -6.03 12.04
C GLY A 31 11.05 -6.63 10.71
N ILE A 32 10.15 -5.94 10.01
CA ILE A 32 9.58 -6.42 8.74
C ILE A 32 10.20 -5.65 7.57
N ALA A 33 10.96 -6.36 6.74
CA ALA A 33 11.40 -5.90 5.44
C ALA A 33 10.27 -6.09 4.41
N ASP A 34 9.38 -5.10 4.33
CA ASP A 34 8.31 -5.07 3.34
C ASP A 34 8.89 -4.76 1.94
N THR A 35 9.14 -5.82 1.18
CA THR A 35 9.67 -5.72 -0.18
C THR A 35 8.64 -5.18 -1.17
N TYR A 36 7.34 -5.23 -0.86
CA TYR A 36 6.32 -4.60 -1.70
C TYR A 36 6.47 -3.08 -1.63
N TYR A 37 6.53 -2.49 -0.44
CA TYR A 37 6.74 -1.05 -0.30
C TYR A 37 8.05 -0.59 -0.95
N SER A 38 9.16 -1.29 -0.69
CA SER A 38 10.45 -0.86 -1.27
C SER A 38 10.45 -0.85 -2.79
N GLN A 39 9.85 -1.85 -3.45
CA GLN A 39 9.81 -1.90 -4.90
C GLN A 39 8.79 -0.93 -5.50
N MET A 40 7.59 -0.85 -4.93
CA MET A 40 6.56 0.06 -5.44
C MET A 40 6.96 1.52 -5.26
N LEU A 41 7.37 1.90 -4.06
CA LEU A 41 7.81 3.27 -3.79
C LEU A 41 9.04 3.65 -4.62
N ALA A 42 10.03 2.74 -4.77
CA ALA A 42 11.20 3.07 -5.59
C ALA A 42 10.83 3.35 -7.06
N ARG A 43 9.80 2.67 -7.60
CA ARG A 43 9.27 2.94 -8.95
C ARG A 43 8.46 4.24 -9.02
N THR A 44 7.76 4.61 -7.95
CA THR A 44 6.91 5.81 -7.91
C THR A 44 7.69 7.09 -7.58
N ILE A 45 8.54 7.08 -6.54
CA ILE A 45 9.21 8.27 -5.98
C ILE A 45 10.73 8.21 -6.02
N GLY A 46 11.29 7.16 -6.62
CA GLY A 46 12.72 6.95 -6.69
C GLY A 46 13.34 6.44 -5.38
N PRO A 47 14.54 5.83 -5.45
CA PRO A 47 15.14 5.12 -4.32
C PRO A 47 15.57 6.03 -3.16
N VAL A 48 15.81 7.31 -3.40
CA VAL A 48 16.24 8.27 -2.37
C VAL A 48 15.10 8.53 -1.38
N ARG A 49 13.93 8.91 -1.88
CA ARG A 49 12.74 9.19 -1.06
C ARG A 49 12.18 7.92 -0.43
N THR A 50 12.26 6.78 -1.14
CA THR A 50 11.89 5.48 -0.58
C THR A 50 12.72 5.13 0.67
N ARG A 51 14.05 5.28 0.60
CA ARG A 51 14.91 5.02 1.77
C ARG A 51 14.59 5.94 2.93
N ASP A 52 14.39 7.24 2.66
CA ASP A 52 14.00 8.21 3.70
C ASP A 52 12.71 7.76 4.42
N LEU A 53 11.63 7.48 3.67
CA LEU A 53 10.36 7.06 4.27
C LEU A 53 10.44 5.73 5.02
N MET A 54 11.08 4.72 4.43
CA MET A 54 11.14 3.38 5.02
C MET A 54 12.05 3.33 6.23
N PHE A 55 13.24 3.95 6.16
CA PHE A 55 14.24 3.85 7.23
C PHE A 55 13.96 4.76 8.41
N THR A 56 13.34 5.92 8.17
CA THR A 56 12.96 6.84 9.26
C THR A 56 11.57 6.55 9.80
N GLY A 57 10.71 5.87 9.03
CA GLY A 57 9.30 5.70 9.34
C GLY A 57 8.53 7.01 9.52
N ARG A 58 9.07 8.14 9.00
CA ARG A 58 8.50 9.47 9.18
C ARG A 58 7.11 9.58 8.57
N VAL A 59 6.36 10.55 9.06
CA VAL A 59 5.07 10.92 8.46
C VAL A 59 5.32 11.72 7.19
N LEU A 60 4.61 11.32 6.13
CA LEU A 60 4.50 12.03 4.87
C LEU A 60 3.12 12.68 4.79
N THR A 61 3.08 13.98 4.56
CA THR A 61 1.83 14.73 4.41
C THR A 61 1.16 14.45 3.07
N ALA A 62 -0.16 14.70 2.98
CA ALA A 62 -0.88 14.63 1.71
C ALA A 62 -0.26 15.52 0.62
N ARG A 63 0.22 16.72 1.00
CA ARG A 63 0.86 17.66 0.07
C ARG A 63 2.18 17.14 -0.47
N GLU A 64 3.07 16.64 0.39
CA GLU A 64 4.31 16.01 -0.07
C GLU A 64 4.04 14.80 -0.97
N ALA A 65 3.04 13.97 -0.63
CA ALA A 65 2.65 12.83 -1.46
C ALA A 65 2.21 13.27 -2.87
N LEU A 66 1.49 14.38 -2.98
CA LEU A 66 1.12 14.98 -4.27
C LEU A 66 2.34 15.49 -5.02
N ASP A 67 3.20 16.26 -4.35
CA ASP A 67 4.41 16.86 -4.95
C ASP A 67 5.42 15.80 -5.41
N TRP A 68 5.41 14.63 -4.76
CA TRP A 68 6.27 13.52 -5.12
C TRP A 68 5.67 12.61 -6.19
N GLY A 69 4.42 12.84 -6.60
CA GLY A 69 3.72 12.02 -7.59
C GLY A 69 3.23 10.68 -7.04
N MET A 70 3.15 10.51 -5.71
CA MET A 70 2.56 9.31 -5.09
C MET A 70 1.05 9.28 -5.24
N VAL A 71 0.42 10.45 -5.24
CA VAL A 71 -1.02 10.62 -5.41
C VAL A 71 -1.26 11.74 -6.41
N ALA A 72 -2.31 11.61 -7.23
CA ALA A 72 -2.59 12.59 -8.27
C ALA A 72 -3.51 13.73 -7.83
N ARG A 73 -4.26 13.55 -6.72
CA ARG A 73 -5.30 14.50 -6.28
C ARG A 73 -5.36 14.61 -4.77
N VAL A 74 -5.21 15.83 -4.27
CA VAL A 74 -5.45 16.19 -2.86
C VAL A 74 -6.54 17.27 -2.82
N VAL A 75 -7.53 17.09 -1.96
CA VAL A 75 -8.72 17.96 -1.86
C VAL A 75 -9.02 18.32 -0.39
N PRO A 76 -9.75 19.41 -0.13
CA PRO A 76 -10.27 19.71 1.20
C PRO A 76 -11.05 18.52 1.77
N HIS A 77 -10.90 18.28 3.08
CA HIS A 77 -11.47 17.07 3.69
C HIS A 77 -12.99 16.92 3.48
N HIS A 78 -13.71 18.04 3.48
CA HIS A 78 -15.17 18.07 3.35
C HIS A 78 -15.66 17.77 1.92
N GLU A 79 -14.80 17.91 0.91
CA GLU A 79 -15.12 17.65 -0.50
C GLU A 79 -14.70 16.23 -0.96
N LEU A 80 -14.02 15.48 -0.09
CA LEU A 80 -13.38 14.20 -0.44
C LEU A 80 -14.29 13.22 -1.19
N LEU A 81 -15.50 13.00 -0.64
CA LEU A 81 -16.42 12.01 -1.18
C LEU A 81 -17.07 12.47 -2.49
N GLU A 82 -17.34 13.76 -2.62
CA GLU A 82 -17.85 14.36 -3.86
C GLU A 82 -16.81 14.27 -4.96
N SER A 83 -15.60 14.76 -4.70
CA SER A 83 -14.46 14.67 -5.63
C SER A 83 -14.19 13.24 -6.08
N ALA A 84 -14.24 12.26 -5.17
CA ALA A 84 -14.07 10.84 -5.50
C ALA A 84 -15.15 10.32 -6.47
N ARG A 85 -16.42 10.72 -6.29
CA ARG A 85 -17.51 10.34 -7.20
C ARG A 85 -17.36 10.99 -8.56
N GLU A 86 -16.92 12.24 -8.61
CA GLU A 86 -16.65 12.93 -9.88
C GLU A 86 -15.54 12.24 -10.67
N VAL A 87 -14.45 11.85 -9.99
CA VAL A 87 -13.35 11.08 -10.60
C VAL A 87 -13.87 9.77 -11.16
N LEU A 88 -14.67 9.02 -10.38
CA LEU A 88 -15.26 7.78 -10.83
C LEU A 88 -16.15 8.00 -12.07
N ALA A 89 -16.98 9.05 -12.07
CA ALA A 89 -17.82 9.41 -13.20
C ALA A 89 -16.96 9.72 -14.45
N GLN A 90 -15.84 10.44 -14.29
CA GLN A 90 -14.87 10.69 -15.37
C GLN A 90 -14.31 9.37 -15.93
N CYS A 91 -13.92 8.44 -15.06
CA CYS A 91 -13.42 7.12 -15.47
C CYS A 91 -14.48 6.34 -16.26
N CYS A 92 -15.73 6.31 -15.78
CA CYS A 92 -16.83 5.59 -16.41
C CYS A 92 -17.19 6.11 -17.81
N ARG A 93 -16.84 7.35 -18.16
CA ARG A 93 -17.04 7.87 -19.53
C ARG A 93 -16.04 7.32 -20.56
N THR A 94 -14.97 6.66 -20.12
CA THR A 94 -13.95 6.09 -21.03
C THR A 94 -14.32 4.68 -21.47
N ALA A 95 -13.83 4.25 -22.64
CA ALA A 95 -14.12 2.93 -23.20
C ALA A 95 -13.60 1.80 -22.28
N PRO A 96 -14.46 0.90 -21.76
CA PRO A 96 -14.08 -0.09 -20.74
C PRO A 96 -12.94 -1.02 -21.17
N ALA A 97 -12.98 -1.53 -22.40
CA ALA A 97 -11.94 -2.43 -22.92
C ALA A 97 -10.58 -1.72 -23.06
N ALA A 98 -10.56 -0.50 -23.60
CA ALA A 98 -9.33 0.28 -23.72
C ALA A 98 -8.74 0.63 -22.35
N ARG A 99 -9.59 1.02 -21.38
CA ARG A 99 -9.17 1.29 -20.00
C ARG A 99 -8.55 0.06 -19.34
N ALA A 100 -9.14 -1.13 -19.54
CA ALA A 100 -8.58 -2.38 -19.03
C ALA A 100 -7.21 -2.71 -19.64
N SER A 101 -7.03 -2.48 -20.94
CA SER A 101 -5.73 -2.66 -21.60
C SER A 101 -4.66 -1.69 -21.08
N ILE A 102 -5.02 -0.42 -20.84
CA ILE A 102 -4.10 0.56 -20.23
C ILE A 102 -3.72 0.15 -18.82
N LYS A 103 -4.69 -0.26 -17.98
CA LYS A 103 -4.43 -0.76 -16.63
C LYS A 103 -3.46 -1.94 -16.66
N ALA A 104 -3.73 -2.94 -17.50
CA ALA A 104 -2.85 -4.10 -17.63
C ALA A 104 -1.43 -3.73 -18.10
N SER A 105 -1.31 -2.77 -19.03
CA SER A 105 -0.01 -2.26 -19.47
C SER A 105 0.77 -1.58 -18.33
N LEU A 106 0.08 -0.80 -17.48
CA LEU A 106 0.69 -0.14 -16.32
C LEU A 106 1.08 -1.16 -15.24
N ASP A 107 0.20 -2.11 -14.92
CA ASP A 107 0.46 -3.18 -13.96
C ASP A 107 1.70 -4.00 -14.39
N ASN A 108 1.86 -4.25 -15.69
CA ASN A 108 3.03 -4.93 -16.25
C ASN A 108 4.31 -4.07 -16.19
N TYR A 109 4.22 -2.76 -16.41
CA TYR A 109 5.36 -1.84 -16.28
C TYR A 109 5.86 -1.78 -14.84
N VAL A 110 4.92 -1.71 -13.88
CA VAL A 110 5.26 -1.78 -12.47
C VAL A 110 5.86 -3.15 -12.17
N GLY A 111 5.28 -4.25 -12.66
CA GLY A 111 5.89 -5.57 -12.61
C GLY A 111 5.84 -6.23 -11.23
N LEU A 112 6.44 -7.42 -11.13
CA LEU A 112 6.44 -8.20 -9.90
C LEU A 112 7.27 -7.54 -8.78
N PHE A 113 6.96 -7.91 -7.54
CA PHE A 113 7.75 -7.58 -6.37
C PHE A 113 8.45 -8.82 -5.80
N ASP A 114 9.52 -8.63 -5.03
CA ASP A 114 10.30 -9.70 -4.42
C ASP A 114 9.53 -10.43 -3.31
N ARG A 115 8.72 -11.40 -3.72
CA ARG A 115 7.93 -12.23 -2.80
C ARG A 115 8.80 -13.12 -1.91
N ILE A 116 9.99 -13.52 -2.37
CA ILE A 116 10.88 -14.42 -1.63
C ILE A 116 11.45 -13.66 -0.43
N GLY A 117 12.00 -12.46 -0.66
CA GLY A 117 12.48 -11.59 0.40
C GLY A 117 11.37 -11.23 1.40
N MET A 118 10.16 -10.93 0.91
CA MET A 118 9.01 -10.66 1.78
C MET A 118 8.71 -11.84 2.70
N GLN A 119 8.60 -13.04 2.13
CA GLN A 119 8.28 -14.25 2.88
C GLN A 119 9.38 -14.56 3.90
N SER A 120 10.65 -14.47 3.49
CA SER A 120 11.80 -14.67 4.38
C SER A 120 11.74 -13.71 5.57
N SER A 121 11.40 -12.44 5.34
CA SER A 121 11.29 -11.45 6.41
C SER A 121 10.12 -11.72 7.35
N LEU A 122 8.94 -12.05 6.84
CA LEU A 122 7.76 -12.35 7.66
C LEU A 122 7.98 -13.56 8.58
N THR A 123 8.81 -14.52 8.16
CA THR A 123 9.19 -15.69 8.98
C THR A 123 10.49 -15.50 9.76
N GLY A 124 11.12 -14.34 9.67
CA GLY A 124 12.41 -14.04 10.27
C GLY A 124 12.35 -13.87 11.79
N PRO A 125 13.50 -13.96 12.49
CA PRO A 125 13.57 -13.88 13.95
C PRO A 125 13.20 -12.49 14.50
N GLU A 126 13.26 -11.45 13.67
CA GLU A 126 12.93 -10.07 14.03
C GLU A 126 11.44 -9.74 13.86
N ALA A 127 10.67 -10.60 13.18
CA ALA A 127 9.25 -10.36 12.95
C ALA A 127 8.47 -10.47 14.28
N GLY A 128 7.66 -9.45 14.58
CA GLY A 128 6.83 -9.43 15.79
C GLY A 128 5.87 -10.64 15.88
N ARG A 129 5.49 -11.02 17.11
CA ARG A 129 4.65 -12.22 17.40
C ARG A 129 3.32 -12.27 16.64
N ASP A 130 2.78 -11.11 16.25
CA ASP A 130 1.53 -11.02 15.48
C ASP A 130 1.69 -11.40 13.99
N PHE A 131 2.92 -11.42 13.49
CA PHE A 131 3.26 -11.74 12.09
C PHE A 131 3.96 -13.08 11.91
N ALA A 132 4.51 -13.65 12.98
CA ALA A 132 4.99 -15.02 12.96
C ALA A 132 3.81 -15.97 12.68
N PRO A 133 3.97 -17.00 11.81
CA PRO A 133 2.91 -17.96 11.58
C PRO A 133 2.53 -18.57 12.94
N SER A 134 1.29 -18.35 13.37
CA SER A 134 0.81 -18.90 14.62
C SER A 134 0.98 -20.41 14.54
N ARG A 135 1.89 -20.99 15.33
CA ARG A 135 1.90 -22.43 15.58
C ARG A 135 0.65 -22.73 16.41
N ARG A 136 -0.53 -22.71 15.79
CA ARG A 136 -1.69 -23.41 16.34
C ARG A 136 -1.31 -24.87 16.28
N SER A 137 -0.92 -25.43 17.43
CA SER A 137 -0.88 -26.87 17.62
C SER A 137 -2.27 -27.38 17.26
N VAL A 138 -2.37 -28.10 16.14
CA VAL A 138 -3.53 -28.93 15.87
C VAL A 138 -3.52 -29.98 16.96
N HIS A 139 -4.37 -29.80 17.98
CA HIS A 139 -4.61 -30.84 18.96
C HIS A 139 -5.27 -32.02 18.24
N PRO A 140 -4.68 -33.23 18.27
CA PRO A 140 -5.30 -34.41 17.71
C PRO A 140 -6.32 -34.92 18.72
N ASN A 141 -7.53 -34.37 18.71
CA ASN A 141 -8.74 -35.10 19.05
C ASN A 141 -9.96 -34.22 18.82
N GLY A 142 -10.68 -34.52 17.74
CA GLY A 142 -12.02 -34.03 17.52
C GLY A 142 -13.02 -34.84 18.35
N SER A 143 -13.79 -34.15 19.17
CA SER A 143 -15.14 -34.56 19.53
C SER A 143 -15.97 -33.32 19.92
N MET A 144 -17.14 -33.19 19.31
CA MET A 144 -18.15 -32.18 19.64
C MET A 144 -19.07 -32.72 20.76
N PRO A 145 -19.50 -31.91 21.73
CA PRO A 145 -20.62 -32.27 22.58
C PRO A 145 -21.96 -31.92 21.92
N THR A 146 -22.93 -32.82 22.11
CA THR A 146 -24.35 -32.73 21.75
C THR A 146 -25.07 -31.60 22.46
#